data_AF-A0A1W1CRN2-F1
#
_entry.id   AF-A0A1W1CRN2-F1
#
_cell.length_a   1.000
_cell.length_b   1.000
_cell.length_c   1.000
_cell.angle_alpha   90.00
_cell.angle_beta   90.00
_cell.angle_gamma   90.00
#
_symmetry.space_group_name_H-M   'P 1'
#
loop_
_entity.id
_entity.type
_entity.pdbx_description
1 polymer ?
#
loop_
_entity_poly.entity_id
_entity_poly.type
_entity_poly.pdbx_seq_one_letter_code
_entity_poly.pdbx_strand_id
1 'polypeptide(L)'
;MLEGEYDFESWLDAVRGLEKEPEKGARCAVCFDKRFQVSAKKALELGEKKITTTLLVSPLKSQEQLKRIGDAFYKSHGVEFIAVDYRSGGGTQDQSRVTKEQQLYRQDYCGCIFGLTMQREQQNRIMDEMFSPISGQILPASIEERLELYTKRNELEEQNRAYKIIKQKFLNYRQLSLKLLSGKKDVIDAYALSYSTLPRKKAQGRVEFISNDIHYFNREEIRFLTRKTFNRLTQSNFQSIKEIIYNPLSFEEELILRTQISGANYDLTPIIIVEEIPQTKLTLYLDAKTYDDTKEYIIFS
;
A
#
# COMPACT_ATOMS: atom_id res chain seq x y z
N MET A 1 -23.56 -8.12 -5.96
CA MET A 1 -23.00 -7.82 -4.62
C MET A 1 -23.78 -6.66 -4.05
N LEU A 2 -24.14 -6.69 -2.77
CA LEU A 2 -24.69 -5.52 -2.07
C LEU A 2 -23.60 -4.98 -1.15
N GLU A 3 -23.18 -3.75 -1.38
CA GLU A 3 -22.21 -3.06 -0.52
C GLU A 3 -22.95 -2.38 0.63
N GLY A 4 -22.48 -2.61 1.86
CA GLY A 4 -23.02 -1.96 3.06
C GLY A 4 -22.32 -0.64 3.34
N GLU A 5 -22.91 0.18 4.21
CA GLU A 5 -22.29 1.44 4.63
C GLU A 5 -20.93 1.19 5.34
N TYR A 6 -19.95 2.03 5.00
CA TYR A 6 -18.64 2.03 5.65
C TYR A 6 -18.65 2.92 6.90
N ASP A 7 -19.17 2.38 8.01
CA ASP A 7 -19.32 3.10 9.28
C ASP A 7 -18.11 2.90 10.22
N PHE A 8 -17.00 3.58 9.87
CA PHE A 8 -15.72 3.46 10.58
C PHE A 8 -15.74 4.05 11.99
N GLU A 9 -16.30 5.26 12.16
CA GLU A 9 -16.29 5.98 13.44
C GLU A 9 -17.05 5.22 14.53
N SER A 10 -18.27 4.76 14.24
CA SER A 10 -19.03 3.97 15.22
C SER A 10 -18.39 2.60 15.45
N TRP A 11 -17.64 2.05 14.47
CA TRP A 11 -16.85 0.83 14.73
C TRP A 11 -15.69 1.11 15.69
N LEU A 12 -14.98 2.24 15.53
CA LEU A 12 -13.93 2.66 16.47
C LEU A 12 -14.49 2.86 17.88
N ASP A 13 -15.66 3.49 18.00
CA ASP A 13 -16.33 3.68 19.29
C ASP A 13 -16.70 2.35 19.95
N ALA A 14 -17.22 1.38 19.17
CA ALA A 14 -17.59 0.07 19.68
C ALA A 14 -16.39 -0.72 20.23
N VAL A 15 -15.21 -0.55 19.62
CA VAL A 15 -13.98 -1.27 20.02
C VAL A 15 -13.07 -0.46 20.95
N ARG A 16 -13.52 0.71 21.44
CA ARG A 16 -12.75 1.58 22.32
C ARG A 16 -12.33 0.84 23.59
N GLY A 17 -11.05 0.93 23.94
CA GLY A 17 -10.44 0.20 25.05
C GLY A 17 -10.01 -1.24 24.71
N LEU A 18 -10.30 -1.74 23.51
CA LEU A 18 -9.92 -3.07 23.01
C LEU A 18 -8.86 -2.99 21.90
N GLU A 19 -8.20 -1.84 21.72
CA GLU A 19 -7.25 -1.59 20.64
C GLU A 19 -6.06 -2.56 20.68
N LYS A 20 -5.65 -2.95 21.90
CA LYS A 20 -4.50 -3.84 22.15
C LYS A 20 -4.83 -5.32 22.20
N GLU A 21 -6.11 -5.70 22.09
CA GLU A 21 -6.50 -7.10 22.09
C GLU A 21 -5.86 -7.85 20.92
N PRO A 22 -5.37 -9.09 21.12
CA PRO A 22 -4.80 -9.86 20.02
C PRO A 22 -5.87 -10.29 19.01
N GLU A 23 -5.44 -10.79 17.85
CA GLU A 23 -6.32 -11.52 16.94
C GLU A 23 -6.97 -12.70 17.68
N LYS A 24 -8.27 -12.94 17.45
CA LYS A 24 -9.12 -13.88 18.23
C LYS A 24 -9.43 -13.42 19.67
N GLY A 25 -9.00 -12.22 20.08
CA GLY A 25 -9.31 -11.60 21.37
C GLY A 25 -10.71 -10.97 21.43
N ALA A 26 -10.96 -10.19 22.49
CA ALA A 26 -12.28 -9.60 22.76
C ALA A 26 -12.73 -8.62 21.66
N ARG A 27 -11.79 -7.86 21.06
CA ARG A 27 -12.08 -6.97 19.92
C ARG A 27 -12.73 -7.69 18.74
N CYS A 28 -12.27 -8.91 18.43
CA CYS A 28 -12.83 -9.67 17.32
C CYS A 28 -14.31 -10.00 17.55
N ALA A 29 -14.70 -10.31 18.79
CA ALA A 29 -16.09 -10.59 19.12
C ALA A 29 -17.00 -9.37 18.87
N VAL A 30 -16.58 -8.17 19.32
CA VAL A 30 -17.31 -6.91 19.06
C VAL A 30 -17.43 -6.64 17.55
N CYS A 31 -16.34 -6.84 16.80
CA CYS A 31 -16.33 -6.66 15.35
C CYS A 31 -17.30 -7.62 14.64
N PHE A 32 -17.34 -8.90 15.02
CA PHE A 32 -18.27 -9.85 14.43
C PHE A 32 -19.72 -9.54 14.79
N ASP A 33 -19.99 -9.17 16.04
CA ASP A 33 -21.33 -8.80 16.49
C ASP A 33 -21.89 -7.63 15.67
N LYS A 34 -21.15 -6.52 15.57
CA LYS A 34 -21.56 -5.36 14.75
C LYS A 34 -21.78 -5.73 13.29
N ARG A 35 -20.88 -6.52 12.68
CA ARG A 35 -21.01 -6.94 11.26
C ARG A 35 -22.20 -7.87 11.05
N PHE A 36 -22.43 -8.82 11.94
CA PHE A 36 -23.54 -9.78 11.83
C PHE A 36 -24.88 -9.07 12.01
N GLN A 37 -24.98 -8.09 12.91
CA GLN A 37 -26.17 -7.25 13.05
C GLN A 37 -26.55 -6.55 11.73
N VAL A 38 -25.58 -5.94 11.06
CA VAL A 38 -25.81 -5.29 9.76
C VAL A 38 -26.24 -6.30 8.69
N SER A 39 -25.50 -7.42 8.55
CA SER A 39 -25.81 -8.44 7.54
C SER A 39 -27.18 -9.07 7.75
N ALA A 40 -27.57 -9.30 8.99
CA ALA A 40 -28.81 -9.98 9.29
C ALA A 40 -30.04 -9.06 9.26
N LYS A 41 -29.89 -7.77 9.65
CA LYS A 41 -30.91 -6.77 9.32
C LYS A 41 -31.17 -6.76 7.82
N LYS A 42 -30.09 -6.80 7.02
CA LYS A 42 -30.23 -6.86 5.57
C LYS A 42 -30.90 -8.14 5.07
N ALA A 43 -30.60 -9.28 5.68
CA ALA A 43 -31.25 -10.55 5.37
C ALA A 43 -32.76 -10.47 5.62
N LEU A 44 -33.20 -9.92 6.76
CA LEU A 44 -34.61 -9.72 7.07
C LEU A 44 -35.32 -8.82 6.05
N GLU A 45 -34.69 -7.71 5.66
CA GLU A 45 -35.22 -6.81 4.61
C GLU A 45 -35.43 -7.53 3.28
N LEU A 46 -34.58 -8.52 2.96
CA LEU A 46 -34.66 -9.32 1.75
C LEU A 46 -35.61 -10.53 1.88
N GLY A 47 -36.18 -10.77 3.06
CA GLY A 47 -37.01 -11.95 3.35
C GLY A 47 -36.22 -13.24 3.59
N GLU A 48 -34.90 -13.13 3.77
CA GLU A 48 -34.01 -14.26 4.01
C GLU A 48 -34.01 -14.68 5.49
N LYS A 49 -33.97 -15.99 5.71
CA LYS A 49 -34.04 -16.58 7.07
C LYS A 49 -32.72 -17.14 7.57
N LYS A 50 -31.71 -17.19 6.71
CA LYS A 50 -30.42 -17.82 6.99
C LYS A 50 -29.28 -16.92 6.51
N ILE A 51 -28.23 -16.83 7.30
CA ILE A 51 -26.98 -16.17 6.92
C ILE A 51 -25.78 -17.05 7.24
N THR A 52 -24.68 -16.82 6.55
CA THR A 52 -23.38 -17.41 6.89
C THR A 52 -22.29 -16.38 6.60
N THR A 53 -21.03 -16.72 6.85
CA THR A 53 -19.91 -15.80 6.63
C THR A 53 -18.71 -16.52 6.05
N THR A 54 -18.00 -15.81 5.16
CA THR A 54 -16.68 -16.23 4.67
C THR A 54 -15.62 -16.24 5.78
N LEU A 55 -15.88 -15.62 6.95
CA LEU A 55 -14.94 -15.70 8.08
C LEU A 55 -14.74 -17.13 8.61
N LEU A 56 -15.67 -18.05 8.33
CA LEU A 56 -15.57 -19.45 8.75
C LEU A 56 -14.39 -20.17 8.07
N VAL A 57 -13.97 -19.77 6.87
CA VAL A 57 -12.78 -20.36 6.21
C VAL A 57 -11.44 -19.84 6.77
N SER A 58 -11.43 -18.73 7.52
CA SER A 58 -10.19 -18.04 7.87
C SER A 58 -9.47 -18.64 9.09
N PRO A 59 -8.22 -19.13 8.98
CA PRO A 59 -7.48 -19.69 10.13
C PRO A 59 -7.19 -18.65 11.24
N LEU A 60 -7.27 -17.36 10.91
CA LEU A 60 -7.10 -16.25 11.83
C LEU A 60 -8.34 -16.00 12.69
N LYS A 61 -9.49 -16.60 12.37
CA LYS A 61 -10.75 -16.39 13.09
C LYS A 61 -11.11 -17.61 13.94
N SER A 62 -11.57 -17.36 15.16
CA SER A 62 -12.10 -18.41 16.04
C SER A 62 -13.48 -18.84 15.58
N GLN A 63 -13.62 -20.12 15.19
CA GLN A 63 -14.90 -20.69 14.78
C GLN A 63 -15.91 -20.69 15.93
N GLU A 64 -15.45 -20.96 17.14
CA GLU A 64 -16.28 -20.96 18.35
C GLU A 64 -16.84 -19.56 18.64
N GLN A 65 -16.03 -18.52 18.51
CA GLN A 65 -16.51 -17.14 18.68
C GLN A 65 -17.56 -16.77 17.63
N LEU A 66 -17.31 -17.11 16.36
CA LEU A 66 -18.27 -16.86 15.27
C LEU A 66 -19.59 -17.59 15.51
N LYS A 67 -19.52 -18.88 15.88
CA LYS A 67 -20.71 -19.69 16.20
C LYS A 67 -21.48 -19.09 17.38
N ARG A 68 -20.80 -18.76 18.48
CA ARG A 68 -21.44 -18.18 19.68
C ARG A 68 -22.19 -16.89 19.37
N ILE A 69 -21.57 -16.00 18.59
CA ILE A 69 -22.17 -14.72 18.21
C ILE A 69 -23.32 -14.92 17.23
N GLY A 70 -23.17 -15.82 16.26
CA GLY A 70 -24.25 -16.19 15.35
C GLY A 70 -25.46 -16.83 16.06
N ASP A 71 -25.22 -17.72 17.03
CA ASP A 71 -26.27 -18.35 17.83
C ASP A 71 -27.05 -17.32 18.69
N ALA A 72 -26.35 -16.31 19.23
CA ALA A 72 -26.98 -15.21 19.97
C ALA A 72 -27.85 -14.33 19.04
N PHE A 73 -27.47 -14.23 17.77
CA PHE A 73 -28.20 -13.47 16.76
C PHE A 73 -29.56 -14.09 16.43
N TYR A 74 -29.61 -15.41 16.21
CA TYR A 74 -30.87 -16.12 15.95
C TYR A 74 -31.92 -15.85 17.04
N LYS A 75 -31.49 -15.88 18.30
CA LYS A 75 -32.36 -15.61 19.45
C LYS A 75 -32.96 -14.20 19.46
N SER A 76 -32.24 -13.21 18.93
CA SER A 76 -32.61 -11.79 19.03
C SER A 76 -33.36 -11.26 17.81
N HIS A 77 -33.17 -11.88 16.63
CA HIS A 77 -33.64 -11.31 15.36
C HIS A 77 -34.30 -12.34 14.42
N GLY A 78 -34.31 -13.63 14.76
CA GLY A 78 -34.99 -14.66 13.97
C GLY A 78 -34.29 -15.09 12.67
N VAL A 79 -33.04 -14.68 12.45
CA VAL A 79 -32.21 -15.13 11.31
C VAL A 79 -31.22 -16.18 11.80
N GLU A 80 -31.29 -17.38 11.22
CA GLU A 80 -30.42 -18.50 11.57
C GLU A 80 -29.00 -18.27 11.04
N PHE A 81 -27.99 -18.37 11.90
CA PHE A 81 -26.60 -18.37 11.47
C PHE A 81 -26.12 -19.80 11.18
N ILE A 82 -25.74 -20.06 9.94
CA ILE A 82 -25.23 -21.35 9.50
C ILE A 82 -23.71 -21.40 9.70
N ALA A 83 -23.30 -22.03 10.79
CA ALA A 83 -21.90 -22.28 11.12
C ALA A 83 -21.44 -23.63 10.55
N VAL A 84 -20.66 -23.59 9.46
CA VAL A 84 -20.04 -24.76 8.84
C VAL A 84 -18.54 -24.71 9.04
N ASP A 85 -17.94 -25.81 9.49
CA ASP A 85 -16.49 -25.95 9.55
C ASP A 85 -15.93 -26.27 8.15
N TYR A 86 -15.78 -25.24 7.34
CA TYR A 86 -15.18 -25.33 6.00
C TYR A 86 -13.69 -25.67 6.01
N ARG A 87 -13.04 -25.77 7.18
CA ARG A 87 -11.61 -26.12 7.30
C ARG A 87 -11.41 -27.62 7.45
N SER A 88 -12.43 -28.31 7.96
CA SER A 88 -12.45 -29.76 8.17
C SER A 88 -12.34 -30.55 6.85
N GLY A 89 -11.94 -31.81 6.93
CA GLY A 89 -11.99 -32.74 5.80
C GLY A 89 -11.11 -32.38 4.59
N GLY A 90 -10.10 -31.52 4.75
CA GLY A 90 -9.26 -31.05 3.64
C GLY A 90 -9.68 -29.70 3.03
N GLY A 91 -10.71 -29.04 3.58
CA GLY A 91 -11.24 -27.80 3.00
C GLY A 91 -10.24 -26.64 2.94
N THR A 92 -9.24 -26.61 3.84
CA THR A 92 -8.15 -25.60 3.77
C THR A 92 -7.26 -25.81 2.54
N GLN A 93 -6.97 -27.07 2.21
CA GLN A 93 -6.18 -27.45 1.04
C GLN A 93 -6.96 -27.14 -0.24
N ASP A 94 -8.26 -27.48 -0.27
CA ASP A 94 -9.13 -27.15 -1.39
C ASP A 94 -9.28 -25.65 -1.61
N GLN A 95 -9.46 -24.86 -0.55
CA GLN A 95 -9.47 -23.41 -0.65
C GLN A 95 -8.17 -22.90 -1.28
N SER A 96 -7.02 -23.42 -0.83
CA SER A 96 -5.72 -23.03 -1.35
C SER A 96 -5.54 -23.42 -2.81
N ARG A 97 -6.05 -24.59 -3.20
CA ARG A 97 -6.04 -25.09 -4.57
C ARG A 97 -6.90 -24.21 -5.49
N VAL A 98 -8.17 -23.99 -5.13
CA VAL A 98 -9.11 -23.16 -5.91
C VAL A 98 -8.61 -21.71 -6.02
N THR A 99 -8.08 -21.14 -4.94
CA THR A 99 -7.49 -19.78 -4.96
C THR A 99 -6.36 -19.69 -5.99
N LYS A 100 -5.51 -20.71 -6.09
CA LYS A 100 -4.42 -20.76 -7.07
C LYS A 100 -4.95 -21.02 -8.49
N GLU A 101 -5.88 -21.94 -8.67
CA GLU A 101 -6.48 -22.22 -9.99
C GLU A 101 -7.18 -20.98 -10.55
N GLN A 102 -7.91 -20.25 -9.72
CA GLN A 102 -8.67 -19.05 -10.06
C GLN A 102 -7.86 -17.76 -9.98
N GLN A 103 -6.56 -17.85 -9.65
CA GLN A 103 -5.63 -16.70 -9.56
C GLN A 103 -6.16 -15.54 -8.68
N LEU A 104 -6.91 -15.86 -7.61
CA LEU A 104 -7.60 -14.87 -6.79
C LEU A 104 -6.62 -14.09 -5.89
N TYR A 105 -6.94 -12.81 -5.67
CA TYR A 105 -6.26 -12.02 -4.65
C TYR A 105 -6.43 -12.65 -3.27
N ARG A 106 -5.31 -12.79 -2.55
CA ARG A 106 -5.29 -13.32 -1.19
C ARG A 106 -4.70 -12.28 -0.24
N GLN A 107 -5.59 -11.62 0.48
CA GLN A 107 -5.22 -10.78 1.61
C GLN A 107 -4.56 -11.62 2.71
N ASP A 108 -3.40 -11.16 3.22
CA ASP A 108 -2.62 -11.85 4.26
C ASP A 108 -2.83 -11.26 5.67
N TYR A 109 -3.67 -10.25 5.81
CA TYR A 109 -3.95 -9.54 7.05
C TYR A 109 -5.44 -9.54 7.41
N CYS A 110 -5.75 -9.29 8.69
CA CYS A 110 -7.12 -9.00 9.10
C CYS A 110 -7.49 -7.57 8.69
N GLY A 111 -8.65 -7.35 8.05
CA GLY A 111 -9.09 -6.04 7.58
C GLY A 111 -9.50 -5.02 8.66
N CYS A 112 -8.97 -5.10 9.89
CA CYS A 112 -9.14 -4.07 10.91
C CYS A 112 -7.79 -3.40 11.19
N ILE A 113 -7.79 -2.07 11.39
CA ILE A 113 -6.57 -1.28 11.60
C ILE A 113 -5.71 -1.84 12.72
N PHE A 114 -6.29 -2.19 13.88
CA PHE A 114 -5.54 -2.70 15.03
C PHE A 114 -4.86 -4.04 14.75
N GLY A 115 -5.56 -4.97 14.09
CA GLY A 115 -4.98 -6.25 13.70
C GLY A 115 -3.87 -6.10 12.66
N LEU A 116 -4.06 -5.21 11.67
CA LEU A 116 -3.05 -4.87 10.69
C LEU A 116 -1.81 -4.25 11.34
N THR A 117 -1.97 -3.26 12.22
CA THR A 117 -0.87 -2.60 12.93
C THR A 117 -0.04 -3.60 13.71
N MET A 118 -0.67 -4.42 14.56
CA MET A 118 0.03 -5.44 15.36
C MET A 118 0.78 -6.44 14.48
N GLN A 119 0.17 -6.87 13.37
CA GLN A 119 0.79 -7.82 12.45
C GLN A 119 2.01 -7.22 11.74
N ARG A 120 1.90 -5.98 11.24
CA ARG A 120 3.01 -5.31 10.54
C ARG A 120 4.16 -4.97 11.49
N GLU A 121 3.87 -4.57 12.73
CA GLU A 121 4.87 -4.40 13.79
C GLU A 121 5.64 -5.71 14.07
N GLN A 122 4.93 -6.83 14.25
CA GLN A 122 5.55 -8.15 14.46
C GLN A 122 6.41 -8.60 13.28
N GLN A 123 6.01 -8.23 12.05
CA GLN A 123 6.75 -8.53 10.83
C GLN A 123 7.90 -7.56 10.56
N ASN A 124 8.05 -6.49 11.36
CA ASN A 124 8.93 -5.36 11.07
C ASN A 124 8.71 -4.77 9.66
N ARG A 125 7.48 -4.87 9.16
CA ARG A 125 7.08 -4.42 7.84
C ARG A 125 6.41 -3.04 7.94
N ILE A 126 6.63 -2.21 6.94
CA ILE A 126 5.88 -0.96 6.84
C ILE A 126 4.41 -1.27 6.49
N MET A 127 3.48 -0.48 7.02
CA MET A 127 2.05 -0.65 6.78
C MET A 127 1.65 0.10 5.51
N ASP A 128 2.05 -0.45 4.37
CA ASP A 128 1.83 0.14 3.04
C ASP A 128 0.36 0.37 2.71
N GLU A 129 -0.53 -0.45 3.28
CA GLU A 129 -1.97 -0.36 3.08
C GLU A 129 -2.58 0.96 3.57
N MET A 130 -1.86 1.69 4.41
CA MET A 130 -2.30 2.94 5.01
C MET A 130 -1.61 4.17 4.40
N PHE A 131 -0.88 4.01 3.30
CA PHE A 131 -0.27 5.12 2.59
C PHE A 131 -1.06 5.46 1.33
N SER A 132 -1.25 6.77 1.13
CA SER A 132 -1.69 7.33 -0.14
C SER A 132 -0.70 8.44 -0.50
N PRO A 133 0.04 8.32 -1.62
CA PRO A 133 0.99 9.34 -1.99
C PRO A 133 0.26 10.61 -2.43
N ILE A 134 0.70 11.76 -1.92
CA ILE A 134 0.14 13.08 -2.31
C ILE A 134 0.27 13.37 -3.82
N SER A 135 1.18 12.66 -4.48
CA SER A 135 1.44 12.77 -5.90
C SER A 135 0.44 12.00 -6.77
N GLY A 136 -0.39 11.14 -6.19
CA GLY A 136 -1.26 10.22 -6.93
C GLY A 136 -0.50 9.18 -7.76
N GLN A 137 0.84 9.12 -7.68
CA GLN A 137 1.66 8.16 -8.40
C GLN A 137 1.35 6.74 -7.93
N ILE A 138 1.08 5.83 -8.85
CA ILE A 138 0.93 4.41 -8.53
C ILE A 138 2.29 3.85 -8.13
N LEU A 139 2.41 3.41 -6.88
CA LEU A 139 3.65 2.86 -6.32
C LEU A 139 3.69 1.34 -6.47
N PRO A 140 4.88 0.73 -6.58
CA PRO A 140 5.01 -0.72 -6.61
C PRO A 140 4.42 -1.39 -5.37
N ALA A 141 3.70 -2.49 -5.57
CA ALA A 141 2.95 -3.26 -4.57
C ALA A 141 1.91 -2.43 -3.75
N SER A 142 1.49 -1.27 -4.28
CA SER A 142 0.40 -0.48 -3.71
C SER A 142 -0.97 -1.16 -3.90
N ILE A 143 -2.03 -0.57 -3.33
CA ILE A 143 -3.40 -1.03 -3.58
C ILE A 143 -3.78 -0.72 -5.03
N GLU A 144 -3.38 0.44 -5.52
CA GLU A 144 -3.62 0.94 -6.87
C GLU A 144 -3.00 0.02 -7.93
N GLU A 145 -1.72 -0.37 -7.79
CA GLU A 145 -1.05 -1.29 -8.72
C GLU A 145 -1.75 -2.67 -8.72
N ARG A 146 -2.18 -3.15 -7.54
CA ARG A 146 -2.95 -4.41 -7.46
C ARG A 146 -4.30 -4.29 -8.16
N LEU A 147 -5.00 -3.16 -8.02
CA LEU A 147 -6.27 -2.94 -8.69
C LEU A 147 -6.10 -2.94 -10.22
N GLU A 148 -5.06 -2.30 -10.74
CA GLU A 148 -4.72 -2.36 -12.18
C GLU A 148 -4.44 -3.79 -12.64
N LEU A 149 -3.62 -4.53 -11.89
CA LEU A 149 -3.31 -5.93 -12.16
C LEU A 149 -4.59 -6.79 -12.23
N TYR A 150 -5.46 -6.69 -11.23
CA TYR A 150 -6.66 -7.52 -11.15
C TYR A 150 -7.76 -7.08 -12.12
N THR A 151 -7.80 -5.79 -12.49
CA THR A 151 -8.64 -5.30 -13.59
C THR A 151 -8.17 -5.91 -14.89
N LYS A 152 -6.85 -5.89 -15.15
CA LYS A 152 -6.29 -6.51 -16.35
C LYS A 152 -6.54 -8.01 -16.40
N ARG A 153 -6.45 -8.68 -15.25
CA ARG A 153 -6.78 -10.10 -15.11
C ARG A 153 -8.24 -10.37 -15.53
N ASN A 154 -9.19 -9.57 -15.06
CA ASN A 154 -10.61 -9.71 -15.43
C ASN A 154 -10.82 -9.53 -16.94
N GLU A 155 -10.20 -8.51 -17.56
CA GLU A 155 -10.29 -8.30 -19.01
C GLU A 155 -9.79 -9.52 -19.80
N LEU A 156 -8.73 -10.17 -19.34
CA LEU A 156 -8.18 -11.36 -19.98
C LEU A 156 -9.11 -12.56 -19.85
N GLU A 157 -9.79 -12.71 -18.71
CA GLU A 157 -10.82 -13.74 -18.52
C GLU A 157 -12.00 -13.51 -19.48
N GLU A 158 -12.49 -12.28 -19.59
CA GLU A 158 -13.57 -11.91 -20.52
C GLU A 158 -13.19 -12.19 -21.98
N GLN A 159 -11.92 -11.99 -22.33
CA GLN A 159 -11.38 -12.26 -23.66
C GLN A 159 -10.99 -13.73 -23.89
N ASN A 160 -11.17 -14.62 -22.89
CA ASN A 160 -10.68 -16.00 -22.91
C ASN A 160 -9.18 -16.12 -23.27
N ARG A 161 -8.37 -15.14 -22.89
CA ARG A 161 -6.93 -15.13 -23.16
C ARG A 161 -6.19 -15.81 -22.03
N ALA A 162 -5.30 -16.74 -22.38
CA ALA A 162 -4.50 -17.46 -21.40
C ALA A 162 -3.46 -16.53 -20.72
N TYR A 163 -3.37 -16.63 -19.40
CA TYR A 163 -2.47 -15.84 -18.58
C TYR A 163 -2.09 -16.59 -17.30
N LYS A 164 -1.03 -16.11 -16.63
CA LYS A 164 -0.71 -16.50 -15.24
C LYS A 164 -0.27 -15.28 -14.45
N ILE A 165 -0.65 -15.21 -13.19
CA ILE A 165 -0.06 -14.28 -12.22
C ILE A 165 1.12 -14.96 -11.55
N ILE A 166 2.26 -14.30 -11.58
CA ILE A 166 3.47 -14.76 -10.89
C ILE A 166 3.98 -13.71 -9.91
N LYS A 167 4.75 -14.17 -8.93
CA LYS A 167 5.29 -13.36 -7.84
C LYS A 167 6.77 -13.10 -8.08
N GLN A 168 7.21 -11.86 -7.89
CA GLN A 168 8.62 -11.48 -7.94
C GLN A 168 8.99 -10.68 -6.72
N LYS A 169 10.10 -11.08 -6.09
CA LYS A 169 10.74 -10.29 -5.04
C LYS A 169 11.41 -9.07 -5.66
N PHE A 170 11.29 -7.93 -5.00
CA PHE A 170 11.94 -6.70 -5.40
C PHE A 170 12.30 -5.85 -4.19
N LEU A 171 13.20 -4.89 -4.38
CA LEU A 171 13.48 -3.86 -3.40
C LEU A 171 12.38 -2.81 -3.50
N ASN A 172 11.51 -2.72 -2.52
CA ASN A 172 10.45 -1.71 -2.49
C ASN A 172 10.98 -0.38 -1.91
N TYR A 173 10.26 0.71 -2.18
CA TYR A 173 10.61 2.06 -1.76
C TYR A 173 9.37 2.86 -1.36
N ARG A 174 9.47 3.60 -0.25
CA ARG A 174 8.48 4.59 0.18
C ARG A 174 9.17 5.86 0.65
N GLN A 175 8.78 7.00 0.09
CA GLN A 175 9.13 8.31 0.61
C GLN A 175 8.07 8.76 1.60
N LEU A 176 8.47 9.05 2.83
CA LEU A 176 7.58 9.52 3.90
C LEU A 176 7.57 11.04 3.99
N SER A 177 8.72 11.69 3.79
CA SER A 177 8.79 13.15 3.75
C SER A 177 10.04 13.64 3.01
N LEU A 178 9.93 14.85 2.45
CA LEU A 178 11.03 15.60 1.85
C LEU A 178 10.91 17.07 2.26
N LYS A 179 12.03 17.67 2.62
CA LYS A 179 12.15 19.11 2.86
C LYS A 179 13.54 19.59 2.48
N LEU A 180 13.61 20.65 1.69
CA LEU A 180 14.86 21.29 1.30
C LEU A 180 14.90 22.73 1.81
N LEU A 181 16.00 23.10 2.45
CA LEU A 181 16.28 24.47 2.89
C LEU A 181 17.43 25.07 2.10
N SER A 182 17.24 26.29 1.62
CA SER A 182 18.29 27.21 1.18
C SER A 182 18.68 28.10 2.36
N GLY A 183 19.97 28.12 2.73
CA GLY A 183 20.45 28.87 3.89
C GLY A 183 19.92 28.31 5.22
N LYS A 184 19.37 29.19 6.08
CA LYS A 184 18.94 28.83 7.45
C LYS A 184 17.46 28.50 7.57
N LYS A 185 16.58 29.18 6.83
CA LYS A 185 15.13 29.11 7.04
C LYS A 185 14.30 29.03 5.75
N ASP A 186 14.89 29.31 4.59
CA ASP A 186 14.12 29.43 3.36
C ASP A 186 13.83 28.04 2.81
N VAL A 187 12.57 27.61 2.93
CA VAL A 187 12.09 26.36 2.34
C VAL A 187 11.92 26.58 0.85
N ILE A 188 12.49 25.69 0.05
CA ILE A 188 12.33 25.71 -1.40
C ILE A 188 11.62 24.44 -1.86
N ASP A 189 10.81 24.57 -2.91
CA ASP A 189 10.15 23.43 -3.53
C ASP A 189 11.20 22.49 -4.10
N ALA A 190 11.06 21.21 -3.78
CA ALA A 190 11.95 20.15 -4.23
C ALA A 190 11.17 18.86 -4.45
N TYR A 191 11.62 18.06 -5.40
CA TYR A 191 11.12 16.72 -5.66
C TYR A 191 12.28 15.73 -5.53
N ALA A 192 12.05 14.54 -4.99
CA ALA A 192 13.07 13.51 -4.93
C ALA A 192 12.62 12.33 -5.79
N LEU A 193 13.50 11.86 -6.69
CA LEU A 193 13.18 10.67 -7.48
C LEU A 193 13.04 9.44 -6.58
N SER A 194 12.24 8.49 -7.04
CA SER A 194 12.14 7.16 -6.45
C SER A 194 13.51 6.54 -6.18
N TYR A 195 13.62 5.81 -5.07
CA TYR A 195 14.87 5.27 -4.52
C TYR A 195 15.90 6.32 -4.06
N SER A 196 15.52 7.57 -3.85
CA SER A 196 16.37 8.52 -3.13
C SER A 196 16.37 8.20 -1.63
N THR A 197 17.52 7.82 -1.05
CA THR A 197 17.59 7.48 0.39
C THR A 197 18.70 8.22 1.11
N LEU A 198 18.50 8.52 2.39
CA LEU A 198 19.47 9.26 3.19
C LEU A 198 19.66 8.60 4.56
N PRO A 199 20.86 8.07 4.91
CA PRO A 199 21.05 7.24 6.10
C PRO A 199 20.61 7.91 7.42
N ARG A 200 20.83 9.23 7.56
CA ARG A 200 20.49 9.99 8.76
C ARG A 200 19.27 10.89 8.59
N LYS A 201 18.50 10.68 7.51
CA LYS A 201 17.35 11.51 7.10
C LYS A 201 17.67 13.01 6.93
N LYS A 202 18.95 13.39 6.97
CA LYS A 202 19.42 14.78 6.91
C LYS A 202 20.83 14.85 6.34
N ALA A 203 21.06 15.80 5.44
CA ALA A 203 22.37 16.18 4.94
C ALA A 203 22.47 17.70 4.82
N GLN A 204 23.67 18.24 5.00
CA GLN A 204 23.91 19.68 4.89
C GLN A 204 25.25 19.97 4.22
N GLY A 205 25.23 20.82 3.20
CA GLY A 205 26.39 20.99 2.31
C GLY A 205 26.17 22.04 1.25
N ARG A 206 26.96 21.95 0.19
CA ARG A 206 26.87 22.80 -1.01
C ARG A 206 27.11 21.93 -2.25
N VAL A 207 26.64 22.39 -3.39
CA VAL A 207 27.06 21.83 -4.68
C VAL A 207 28.56 22.07 -4.85
N GLU A 208 29.29 21.01 -5.12
CA GLU A 208 30.75 20.98 -5.26
C GLU A 208 31.18 21.20 -6.70
N PHE A 209 30.58 20.44 -7.62
CA PHE A 209 30.89 20.53 -9.04
C PHE A 209 29.66 20.16 -9.89
N ILE A 210 29.78 20.42 -11.19
CA ILE A 210 28.73 20.17 -12.18
C ILE A 210 29.34 19.33 -13.29
N SER A 211 28.61 18.31 -13.74
CA SER A 211 29.00 17.50 -14.89
C SER A 211 27.74 17.04 -15.61
N ASN A 212 27.67 17.25 -16.94
CA ASN A 212 26.53 16.90 -17.78
C ASN A 212 25.17 17.40 -17.25
N ASP A 213 25.11 18.66 -16.81
CA ASP A 213 23.94 19.31 -16.19
C ASP A 213 23.42 18.65 -14.90
N ILE A 214 24.23 17.77 -14.29
CA ILE A 214 23.99 17.18 -12.98
C ILE A 214 24.91 17.89 -11.98
N HIS A 215 24.32 18.35 -10.88
CA HIS A 215 25.01 19.10 -9.83
C HIS A 215 25.33 18.17 -8.66
N TYR A 216 26.60 17.95 -8.37
CA TYR A 216 27.06 17.00 -7.36
C TYR A 216 27.28 17.71 -6.04
N PHE A 217 26.65 17.19 -4.99
CA PHE A 217 26.72 17.75 -3.63
C PHE A 217 27.90 17.16 -2.87
N ASN A 218 28.56 17.96 -2.04
CA ASN A 218 29.76 17.54 -1.29
C ASN A 218 29.48 16.60 -0.09
N ARG A 219 28.27 16.03 0.02
CA ARG A 219 27.84 15.16 1.12
C ARG A 219 26.86 14.12 0.61
N GLU A 220 27.00 12.88 1.09
CA GLU A 220 26.05 11.77 0.88
C GLU A 220 25.74 11.53 -0.62
N GLU A 221 26.72 11.83 -1.47
CA GLU A 221 26.70 11.63 -2.93
C GLU A 221 25.50 12.30 -3.64
N ILE A 222 24.77 13.20 -2.97
CA ILE A 222 23.50 13.77 -3.43
C ILE A 222 23.70 14.45 -4.78
N ARG A 223 22.75 14.24 -5.69
CA ARG A 223 22.73 14.86 -7.00
C ARG A 223 21.52 15.77 -7.11
N PHE A 224 21.73 16.94 -7.68
CA PHE A 224 20.66 17.88 -8.00
C PHE A 224 20.49 18.02 -9.50
N LEU A 225 19.24 18.14 -9.93
CA LEU A 225 18.82 18.49 -11.28
C LEU A 225 18.01 19.77 -11.21
N THR A 226 18.15 20.64 -12.21
CA THR A 226 17.17 21.71 -12.41
C THR A 226 15.92 21.14 -13.08
N ARG A 227 14.77 21.80 -12.91
CA ARG A 227 13.54 21.46 -13.65
C ARG A 227 13.76 21.46 -15.16
N LYS A 228 14.57 22.39 -15.68
CA LYS A 228 14.93 22.45 -17.10
C LYS A 228 15.68 21.19 -17.54
N THR A 229 16.67 20.75 -16.75
CA THR A 229 17.39 19.50 -17.00
C THR A 229 16.44 18.31 -16.94
N PHE A 230 15.58 18.24 -15.91
CA PHE A 230 14.58 17.18 -15.75
C PHE A 230 13.66 17.08 -16.97
N ASN A 231 13.02 18.18 -17.38
CA ASN A 231 12.16 18.23 -18.56
C ASN A 231 12.89 17.77 -19.84
N ARG A 232 14.14 18.21 -20.02
CA ARG A 232 14.96 17.82 -21.19
C ARG A 232 15.25 16.32 -21.21
N LEU A 233 15.62 15.73 -20.07
CA LEU A 233 15.97 14.31 -19.98
C LEU A 233 14.75 13.41 -20.15
N THR A 234 13.59 13.83 -19.66
CA THR A 234 12.36 13.02 -19.67
C THR A 234 11.42 13.39 -20.82
N GLN A 235 11.80 14.34 -21.67
CA GLN A 235 10.96 14.90 -22.74
C GLN A 235 9.58 15.39 -22.25
N SER A 236 9.55 15.93 -21.01
CA SER A 236 8.33 16.45 -20.38
C SER A 236 8.29 17.98 -20.43
N ASN A 237 7.19 18.57 -19.96
CA ASN A 237 6.98 20.02 -19.98
C ASN A 237 6.39 20.55 -18.66
N PHE A 238 6.89 20.07 -17.52
CA PHE A 238 6.48 20.59 -16.21
C PHE A 238 6.86 22.06 -16.07
N GLN A 239 5.94 22.90 -15.62
CA GLN A 239 6.11 24.35 -15.47
C GLN A 239 6.64 24.75 -14.09
N SER A 240 6.50 23.89 -13.08
CA SER A 240 7.00 24.13 -11.72
C SER A 240 7.34 22.84 -10.99
N ILE A 241 8.11 22.92 -9.91
CA ILE A 241 8.36 21.78 -9.03
C ILE A 241 7.08 21.27 -8.36
N LYS A 242 6.13 22.15 -8.05
CA LYS A 242 4.83 21.74 -7.48
C LYS A 242 4.04 20.85 -8.44
N GLU A 243 4.11 21.12 -9.74
CA GLU A 243 3.48 20.26 -10.74
C GLU A 243 4.09 18.86 -10.73
N ILE A 244 5.42 18.75 -10.60
CA ILE A 244 6.10 17.45 -10.44
C ILE A 244 5.66 16.78 -9.12
N ILE A 245 5.51 17.52 -8.03
CA ILE A 245 5.09 16.95 -6.73
C ILE A 245 3.68 16.34 -6.81
N TYR A 246 2.74 17.00 -7.48
CA TYR A 246 1.33 16.59 -7.52
C TYR A 246 0.95 15.74 -8.74
N ASN A 247 1.79 15.70 -9.76
CA ASN A 247 1.59 14.92 -10.97
C ASN A 247 2.95 14.50 -11.56
N PRO A 248 3.74 13.69 -10.85
CA PRO A 248 5.06 13.28 -11.32
C PRO A 248 4.94 12.35 -12.52
N LEU A 249 6.10 11.96 -13.06
CA LEU A 249 6.20 10.82 -13.95
C LEU A 249 5.72 9.53 -13.25
N SER A 250 5.44 8.49 -14.02
CA SER A 250 5.22 7.15 -13.46
C SER A 250 6.48 6.63 -12.75
N PHE A 251 6.30 5.69 -11.84
CA PHE A 251 7.43 5.09 -11.10
C PHE A 251 8.46 4.44 -12.03
N GLU A 252 8.01 3.84 -13.14
CA GLU A 252 8.91 3.24 -14.15
C GLU A 252 9.70 4.28 -14.94
N GLU A 253 9.07 5.40 -15.34
CA GLU A 253 9.75 6.50 -16.02
C GLU A 253 10.83 7.14 -15.13
N GLU A 254 10.59 7.25 -13.82
CA GLU A 254 11.61 7.68 -12.88
C GLU A 254 12.79 6.72 -12.79
N LEU A 255 12.54 5.41 -12.83
CA LEU A 255 13.60 4.40 -12.87
C LEU A 255 14.43 4.46 -14.15
N ILE A 256 13.81 4.75 -15.29
CA ILE A 256 14.50 4.97 -16.56
C ILE A 256 15.39 6.21 -16.45
N LEU A 257 14.86 7.32 -15.95
CA LEU A 257 15.64 8.55 -15.72
C LEU A 257 16.80 8.30 -14.75
N ARG A 258 16.56 7.55 -13.68
CA ARG A 258 17.59 7.18 -12.70
C ARG A 258 18.72 6.38 -13.35
N THR A 259 18.37 5.42 -14.21
CA THR A 259 19.34 4.62 -14.97
C THR A 259 20.17 5.51 -15.90
N GLN A 260 19.54 6.49 -16.55
CA GLN A 260 20.24 7.46 -17.41
C GLN A 260 21.23 8.33 -16.63
N ILE A 261 20.90 8.71 -15.37
CA ILE A 261 21.75 9.56 -14.52
C ILE A 261 22.87 8.77 -13.85
N SER A 262 22.57 7.57 -13.33
CA SER A 262 23.46 6.81 -12.46
C SER A 262 24.09 5.58 -13.10
N GLY A 263 23.63 5.16 -14.29
CA GLY A 263 24.01 3.89 -14.91
C GLY A 263 23.38 2.65 -14.25
N ALA A 264 22.56 2.83 -13.20
CA ALA A 264 21.89 1.75 -12.49
C ALA A 264 20.56 2.21 -11.89
N ASN A 265 19.54 1.35 -11.93
CA ASN A 265 18.21 1.60 -11.35
C ASN A 265 18.11 1.27 -9.85
N TYR A 266 19.03 0.48 -9.29
CA TYR A 266 19.10 0.17 -7.85
C TYR A 266 20.08 1.05 -7.07
N ASP A 267 20.66 2.06 -7.73
CA ASP A 267 21.37 3.10 -7.00
C ASP A 267 20.40 3.76 -6.01
N LEU A 268 20.87 4.06 -4.79
CA LEU A 268 20.06 4.65 -3.71
C LEU A 268 20.45 6.11 -3.40
N THR A 269 21.40 6.65 -4.17
CA THR A 269 21.88 8.04 -4.09
C THR A 269 20.74 9.02 -4.26
N PRO A 270 20.52 10.00 -3.36
CA PRO A 270 19.46 10.98 -3.55
C PRO A 270 19.61 11.77 -4.84
N ILE A 271 18.55 11.81 -5.65
CA ILE A 271 18.45 12.65 -6.84
C ILE A 271 17.30 13.63 -6.60
N ILE A 272 17.64 14.90 -6.44
CA ILE A 272 16.70 15.96 -6.04
C ILE A 272 16.51 16.95 -7.20
N ILE A 273 15.27 17.21 -7.58
CA ILE A 273 14.89 18.16 -8.60
C ILE A 273 14.48 19.46 -7.91
N VAL A 274 15.05 20.56 -8.37
CA VAL A 274 14.76 21.92 -7.89
C VAL A 274 14.53 22.85 -9.07
N GLU A 275 13.88 24.00 -8.84
CA GLU A 275 13.63 24.97 -9.90
C GLU A 275 14.95 25.48 -10.50
N GLU A 276 15.83 25.99 -9.63
CA GLU A 276 17.19 26.41 -9.91
C GLU A 276 18.10 26.01 -8.74
N ILE A 277 19.40 25.86 -9.00
CA ILE A 277 20.36 25.48 -7.96
C ILE A 277 20.73 26.69 -7.09
N PRO A 278 20.40 26.70 -5.79
CA PRO A 278 20.75 27.83 -4.94
C PRO A 278 22.25 27.90 -4.69
N GLN A 279 22.81 29.11 -4.67
CA GLN A 279 24.23 29.36 -4.36
C GLN A 279 24.54 29.30 -2.85
N THR A 280 23.52 29.08 -2.02
CA THR A 280 23.63 29.06 -0.56
C THR A 280 24.00 27.66 -0.05
N LYS A 281 24.22 27.54 1.26
CA LYS A 281 24.31 26.23 1.91
C LYS A 281 22.93 25.57 1.88
N LEU A 282 22.83 24.33 1.43
CA LEU A 282 21.59 23.57 1.42
C LEU A 282 21.50 22.64 2.63
N THR A 283 20.29 22.47 3.16
CA THR A 283 19.97 21.41 4.13
C THR A 283 18.84 20.56 3.60
N LEU A 284 19.13 19.31 3.25
CA LEU A 284 18.16 18.32 2.81
C LEU A 284 17.69 17.50 4.01
N TYR A 285 16.38 17.35 4.16
CA TYR A 285 15.75 16.35 5.01
C TYR A 285 14.96 15.41 4.11
N LEU A 286 15.24 14.12 4.18
CA LEU A 286 14.60 13.11 3.35
C LEU A 286 14.36 11.87 4.20
N ASP A 287 13.11 11.59 4.52
CA ASP A 287 12.70 10.37 5.19
C ASP A 287 12.13 9.41 4.14
N ALA A 288 12.86 8.33 3.88
CA ALA A 288 12.46 7.30 2.95
C ALA A 288 12.92 5.93 3.46
N LYS A 289 12.20 4.88 3.09
CA LYS A 289 12.48 3.50 3.48
C LYS A 289 12.56 2.62 2.25
N THR A 290 13.61 1.81 2.18
CA THR A 290 13.68 0.65 1.29
C THR A 290 13.55 -0.63 2.10
N TYR A 291 12.94 -1.66 1.52
CA TYR A 291 12.68 -2.95 2.18
C TYR A 291 12.41 -4.03 1.13
N ASP A 292 12.61 -5.29 1.47
CA ASP A 292 12.21 -6.39 0.60
C ASP A 292 10.69 -6.54 0.56
N ASP A 293 10.14 -6.72 -0.64
CA ASP A 293 8.72 -7.00 -0.83
C ASP A 293 8.52 -7.94 -2.02
N THR A 294 7.27 -8.37 -2.21
CA THR A 294 6.85 -9.21 -3.32
C THR A 294 5.71 -8.53 -4.08
N LYS A 295 5.90 -8.32 -5.38
CA LYS A 295 4.85 -7.86 -6.28
C LYS A 295 4.35 -8.99 -7.18
N GLU A 296 3.15 -8.80 -7.71
CA GLU A 296 2.49 -9.71 -8.63
C GLU A 296 2.43 -9.09 -10.02
N TYR A 297 2.62 -9.89 -11.06
CA TYR A 297 2.52 -9.44 -12.44
C TYR A 297 1.95 -10.54 -13.32
N ILE A 298 1.27 -10.13 -14.38
CA ILE A 298 0.69 -11.03 -15.37
C ILE A 298 1.74 -11.38 -16.42
N ILE A 299 1.86 -12.67 -16.71
CA ILE A 299 2.54 -13.19 -17.90
C ILE A 299 1.52 -13.82 -18.84
N PHE A 300 1.75 -13.66 -20.14
CA PHE A 300 0.98 -14.36 -21.15
C PHE A 300 1.58 -15.74 -21.37
N SER A 301 0.72 -16.74 -21.39
CA SER A 301 1.07 -18.13 -21.72
C SER A 301 0.71 -18.46 -23.15
#